data_AF-A0A037ZIH6-F1
#
_entry.id   AF-A0A037ZIH6-F1
#
_cell.length_a   1.000
_cell.length_b   1.000
_cell.length_c   1.000
_cell.angle_alpha   90.00
_cell.angle_beta   90.00
_cell.angle_gamma   90.00
#
_symmetry.space_group_name_H-M   'P 1'
#
loop_
_entity.id
_entity.type
_entity.pdbx_description
1 polymer ?
#
loop_
_entity_poly.entity_id
_entity_poly.type
_entity_poly.pdbx_seq_one_letter_code
_entity_poly.pdbx_strand_id
1 'polypeptide(L)'
;MLVALGVGATVFLRPKGTRTHKNIGRIFVVVMLISNAIVFAIQEDTKGFGVFHAFSVVSCLSIVAGATLARLGRRVSHAHVMLWSFGGVCAAGAGQGAVMLNLPPWPFIILTFLLVGLVAFRANFVLPKPRGQR
;
A
#
# COMPACT_ATOMS: atom_id res chain seq x y z
N MET A 1 -0.83 -10.42 -5.53
CA MET A 1 -1.74 -9.27 -5.39
C MET A 1 -2.97 -9.57 -4.51
N LEU A 2 -3.83 -10.53 -4.84
CA LEU A 2 -5.06 -10.82 -4.05
C LEU A 2 -4.81 -11.16 -2.56
N VAL A 3 -3.78 -11.95 -2.27
CA VAL A 3 -3.40 -12.28 -0.88
C VAL A 3 -2.98 -11.02 -0.10
N ALA A 4 -2.25 -10.09 -0.73
CA ALA A 4 -1.85 -8.83 -0.11
C ALA A 4 -3.05 -7.94 0.22
N LEU A 5 -4.07 -7.92 -0.67
CA LEU A 5 -5.31 -7.19 -0.45
C LEU A 5 -6.10 -7.76 0.74
N GLY A 6 -6.29 -9.08 0.78
CA GLY A 6 -6.98 -9.75 1.87
C GLY A 6 -6.28 -9.51 3.21
N VAL A 7 -4.97 -9.75 3.27
CA VAL A 7 -4.17 -9.53 4.49
C VAL A 7 -4.20 -8.05 4.89
N GLY A 8 -3.99 -7.13 3.94
CA GLY A 8 -4.02 -5.70 4.21
C GLY A 8 -5.36 -5.22 4.78
N ALA A 9 -6.48 -5.66 4.21
CA ALA A 9 -7.81 -5.35 4.72
C ALA A 9 -8.00 -5.84 6.17
N THR A 10 -7.53 -7.04 6.48
CA THR A 10 -7.60 -7.55 7.87
C THR A 10 -6.74 -6.75 8.85
N VAL A 11 -5.62 -6.15 8.42
CA VAL A 11 -4.81 -5.26 9.28
C VAL A 11 -5.61 -4.02 9.71
N PHE A 12 -6.44 -3.46 8.81
CA PHE A 12 -7.27 -2.28 9.10
C PHE A 12 -8.45 -2.59 10.03
N LEU A 13 -9.01 -3.80 9.96
CA LEU A 13 -10.14 -4.22 10.79
C LEU A 13 -9.76 -4.60 12.23
N ARG A 14 -8.45 -4.77 12.52
CA ARG A 14 -7.99 -5.21 13.85
C ARG A 14 -7.57 -4.04 14.74
N PRO A 15 -7.71 -4.17 16.08
CA PRO A 15 -7.27 -3.14 17.00
C PRO A 15 -5.77 -2.86 16.84
N LYS A 16 -5.45 -1.59 16.57
CA LYS A 16 -4.08 -1.13 16.26
C LYS A 16 -3.16 -1.32 17.47
N GLY A 17 -1.91 -1.74 17.21
CA GLY A 17 -0.90 -1.90 18.27
C GLY A 17 -0.94 -3.21 19.08
N THR A 18 -1.94 -4.07 18.85
CA THR A 18 -2.02 -5.41 19.44
C THR A 18 -0.93 -6.35 18.89
N ARG A 19 -0.64 -7.45 19.60
CA ARG A 19 0.24 -8.53 19.08
C ARG A 19 -0.25 -9.05 17.73
N THR A 20 -1.57 -9.19 17.58
CA THR A 20 -2.22 -9.60 16.33
C THR A 20 -1.99 -8.61 15.20
N HIS A 21 -2.14 -7.30 15.44
CA HIS A 21 -1.84 -6.27 14.43
C HIS A 21 -0.38 -6.32 13.98
N LYS A 22 0.57 -6.51 14.91
CA LYS A 22 2.00 -6.63 14.58
C LYS A 22 2.29 -7.88 13.74
N ASN A 23 1.69 -9.02 14.08
CA ASN A 23 1.90 -10.28 13.36
C ASN A 23 1.31 -10.23 11.94
N ILE A 24 0.07 -9.78 11.79
CA ILE A 24 -0.57 -9.64 10.47
C ILE A 24 0.16 -8.57 9.64
N GLY A 25 0.61 -7.47 10.26
CA GLY A 25 1.43 -6.46 9.59
C GLY A 25 2.75 -7.01 9.05
N ARG A 26 3.42 -7.93 9.76
CA ARG A 26 4.61 -8.62 9.25
C ARG A 26 4.29 -9.52 8.07
N ILE A 27 3.17 -10.27 8.14
CA ILE A 27 2.70 -11.10 7.03
C ILE A 27 2.42 -10.23 5.81
N PHE A 28 1.75 -9.09 5.97
CA PHE A 28 1.51 -8.12 4.91
C PHE A 28 2.82 -7.68 4.24
N VAL A 29 3.84 -7.30 5.03
CA VAL A 29 5.15 -6.89 4.51
C VAL A 29 5.81 -8.01 3.71
N VAL A 30 5.81 -9.25 4.21
CA VAL A 30 6.41 -10.40 3.51
C VAL A 30 5.70 -10.66 2.18
N VAL A 31 4.36 -10.72 2.20
CA VAL A 31 3.55 -10.95 0.99
C VAL A 31 3.77 -9.82 -0.03
N MET A 32 3.95 -8.59 0.44
CA MET A 32 4.24 -7.46 -0.42
C MET A 32 5.63 -7.51 -1.06
N LEU A 33 6.66 -7.90 -0.30
CA LEU A 33 8.00 -8.08 -0.85
C LEU A 33 8.03 -9.17 -1.93
N ILE A 34 7.34 -10.29 -1.68
CA ILE A 34 7.19 -11.37 -2.66
C ILE A 34 6.45 -10.85 -3.90
N SER A 35 5.36 -10.10 -3.71
CA SER A 35 4.60 -9.55 -4.84
C SER A 35 5.42 -8.56 -5.67
N ASN A 36 6.21 -7.69 -5.02
CA ASN A 36 7.10 -6.76 -5.73
C ASN A 36 8.21 -7.50 -6.47
N ALA A 37 8.79 -8.55 -5.87
CA ALA A 37 9.80 -9.38 -6.52
C ALA A 37 9.25 -10.08 -7.79
N ILE A 38 8.01 -10.56 -7.74
CA ILE A 38 7.32 -11.13 -8.90
C ILE A 38 7.16 -10.07 -10.00
N VAL A 39 6.76 -8.84 -9.66
CA VAL A 39 6.63 -7.77 -10.66
C VAL A 39 7.97 -7.42 -11.30
N PHE A 40 9.08 -7.42 -10.55
CA PHE A 40 10.41 -7.24 -11.12
C PHE A 40 10.85 -8.40 -12.02
N ALA A 41 10.34 -9.60 -11.78
CA ALA A 41 10.65 -10.80 -12.58
C ALA A 41 9.82 -10.86 -13.88
N ILE A 42 8.65 -10.22 -13.92
CA ILE A 42 7.78 -10.18 -15.10
C ILE A 42 8.24 -9.04 -16.03
N GLN A 43 8.82 -9.41 -17.17
CA GLN A 43 9.34 -8.50 -18.21
C GLN A 43 8.40 -8.43 -19.43
N GLU A 44 7.08 -8.44 -19.23
CA GLU A 44 6.16 -8.76 -20.34
C GLU A 44 5.89 -7.62 -21.34
N ASP A 45 5.91 -6.34 -20.95
CA ASP A 45 5.30 -5.30 -21.83
C ASP A 45 6.25 -4.22 -22.35
N THR A 46 7.52 -4.23 -21.97
CA THR A 46 8.49 -3.27 -22.49
C THR A 46 9.84 -3.94 -22.47
N LYS A 47 10.65 -3.79 -23.53
CA LYS A 47 12.05 -4.24 -23.55
C LYS A 47 12.93 -3.42 -22.55
N GLY A 48 12.42 -3.13 -21.34
CA GLY A 48 12.96 -2.18 -20.35
C GLY A 48 12.06 -1.94 -19.14
N PHE A 49 12.36 -0.87 -18.38
CA PHE A 49 11.70 -0.51 -17.11
C PHE A 49 10.29 0.07 -17.33
N GLY A 50 9.26 -0.76 -17.19
CA GLY A 50 7.85 -0.35 -17.33
C GLY A 50 7.27 0.38 -16.12
N VAL A 51 6.08 0.96 -16.25
CA VAL A 51 5.40 1.71 -15.16
C VAL A 51 5.15 0.84 -13.91
N PHE A 52 4.91 -0.45 -14.09
CA PHE A 52 4.74 -1.39 -12.97
C PHE A 52 6.02 -1.57 -12.15
N HIS A 53 7.20 -1.48 -12.78
CA HIS A 53 8.48 -1.51 -12.06
C HIS A 53 8.65 -0.26 -11.18
N ALA A 54 8.28 0.91 -11.70
CA ALA A 54 8.27 2.16 -10.92
C ALA A 54 7.34 2.04 -9.70
N PHE A 55 6.14 1.49 -9.89
CA PHE A 55 5.21 1.25 -8.78
C PHE A 55 5.75 0.25 -7.75
N SER A 56 6.45 -0.81 -8.16
CA SER A 56 7.10 -1.75 -7.24
C SER A 56 8.23 -1.11 -6.44
N VAL A 57 9.03 -0.21 -7.05
CA VAL A 57 10.04 0.57 -6.31
C VAL A 57 9.38 1.46 -5.26
N VAL A 58 8.36 2.23 -5.64
CA VAL A 58 7.62 3.11 -4.70
C VAL A 58 6.99 2.29 -3.58
N SER A 59 6.45 1.12 -3.89
CA SER A 59 5.88 0.17 -2.93
C SER A 59 6.94 -0.32 -1.92
N CYS A 60 8.12 -0.74 -2.40
CA CYS A 60 9.23 -1.12 -1.53
C CYS A 60 9.64 0.02 -0.59
N LEU A 61 9.83 1.23 -1.12
CA LEU A 61 10.19 2.41 -0.32
C LEU A 61 9.12 2.72 0.74
N SER A 62 7.85 2.62 0.38
CA SER A 62 6.73 2.88 1.29
C SER A 62 6.66 1.86 2.43
N ILE A 63 6.96 0.59 2.16
CA ILE A 63 7.01 -0.46 3.19
C ILE A 63 8.18 -0.23 4.14
N VAL A 64 9.36 0.10 3.62
CA VAL A 64 10.53 0.42 4.45
C VAL A 64 10.23 1.64 5.32
N ALA A 65 9.67 2.71 4.75
CA ALA A 65 9.27 3.90 5.49
C ALA A 65 8.22 3.55 6.57
N GLY A 66 7.20 2.76 6.24
CA GLY A 66 6.17 2.31 7.17
C GLY A 66 6.75 1.53 8.36
N ALA A 67 7.65 0.58 8.09
CA ALA A 67 8.33 -0.20 9.11
C ALA A 67 9.23 0.67 10.02
N THR A 68 9.98 1.61 9.43
CA THR A 68 10.82 2.55 10.18
C THR A 68 9.98 3.48 11.06
N LEU A 69 8.90 4.04 10.54
CA LEU A 69 7.99 4.90 11.33
C LEU A 69 7.31 4.13 12.48
N ALA A 70 7.01 2.85 12.29
CA ALA A 70 6.50 1.99 13.36
C ALA A 70 7.54 1.82 14.49
N ARG A 71 8.81 1.59 14.13
CA ARG A 71 9.93 1.45 15.10
C ARG A 71 10.20 2.76 15.84
N LEU A 72 10.09 3.90 15.16
CA LEU A 72 10.25 5.23 15.76
C LEU A 72 9.05 5.69 16.59
N GLY A 73 8.01 4.86 16.75
CA GLY A 73 6.81 5.22 17.51
C GLY A 73 5.94 6.31 16.86
N ARG A 74 6.21 6.70 15.61
CA ARG A 74 5.47 7.75 14.88
C ARG A 74 4.16 7.20 14.32
N ARG A 75 3.21 6.89 15.21
CA ARG A 75 1.95 6.16 14.90
C ARG A 75 1.11 6.83 13.81
N VAL A 76 0.98 8.16 13.81
CA VAL A 76 0.19 8.90 12.81
C VAL A 76 0.84 8.83 11.43
N SER A 77 2.17 9.06 11.37
CA SER A 77 2.93 8.97 10.12
C SER A 77 2.96 7.54 9.59
N HIS A 78 3.14 6.55 10.47
CA HIS A 78 3.05 5.14 10.11
C HIS A 78 1.68 4.81 9.51
N ALA A 79 0.58 5.24 10.14
CA ALA A 79 -0.77 5.01 9.64
C ALA A 79 -0.99 5.65 8.26
N HIS A 80 -0.48 6.86 8.02
CA HIS A 80 -0.55 7.52 6.71
C HIS A 80 0.21 6.76 5.64
N VAL A 81 1.47 6.37 5.91
CA VAL A 81 2.28 5.62 4.95
C VAL A 81 1.65 4.26 4.65
N MET A 82 1.10 3.58 5.66
CA MET A 82 0.41 2.30 5.46
C MET A 82 -0.90 2.45 4.68
N LEU A 83 -1.63 3.56 4.85
CA LEU A 83 -2.83 3.87 4.06
C LEU A 83 -2.48 4.09 2.58
N TRP A 84 -1.47 4.90 2.29
CA TRP A 84 -0.99 5.10 0.92
C TRP A 84 -0.42 3.81 0.32
N SER A 85 0.31 3.02 1.11
CA SER A 85 0.83 1.71 0.69
C SER A 85 -0.30 0.75 0.31
N PHE A 86 -1.34 0.64 1.15
CA PHE A 86 -2.49 -0.21 0.86
C PHE A 86 -3.25 0.28 -0.38
N GLY A 87 -3.41 1.60 -0.53
CA GLY A 87 -4.00 2.19 -1.73
C GLY A 87 -3.23 1.86 -3.01
N GLY A 88 -1.89 1.86 -2.96
CA GLY A 88 -1.05 1.45 -4.08
C GLY A 88 -1.26 -0.02 -4.49
N VAL A 89 -1.45 -0.92 -3.52
CA VAL A 89 -1.75 -2.35 -3.80
C VAL A 89 -3.13 -2.50 -4.42
N CYS A 90 -4.13 -1.77 -3.92
CA CYS A 90 -5.46 -1.73 -4.52
C CYS A 90 -5.40 -1.22 -5.96
N ALA A 91 -4.64 -0.16 -6.22
CA ALA A 91 -4.50 0.42 -7.56
C ALA A 91 -3.80 -0.55 -8.51
N ALA A 92 -2.72 -1.20 -8.05
CA ALA A 92 -2.01 -2.22 -8.83
C ALA A 92 -2.90 -3.43 -9.14
N GLY A 93 -3.65 -3.94 -8.15
CA GLY A 93 -4.58 -5.04 -8.34
C GLY A 93 -5.74 -4.70 -9.28
N ALA A 94 -6.32 -3.50 -9.16
CA ALA A 94 -7.38 -3.02 -10.04
C ALA A 94 -6.88 -2.81 -11.48
N GLY A 95 -5.70 -2.22 -11.64
CA GLY A 95 -5.04 -2.05 -12.94
C GLY A 95 -4.75 -3.39 -13.61
N GLN A 96 -4.17 -4.35 -12.87
CA GLN A 96 -3.91 -5.69 -13.39
C GLN A 96 -5.21 -6.41 -13.79
N GLY A 97 -6.27 -6.33 -12.96
CA GLY A 97 -7.57 -6.90 -13.29
C GLY A 97 -8.20 -6.29 -14.54
N ALA A 98 -8.07 -4.98 -14.74
CA ALA A 98 -8.52 -4.30 -15.95
C ALA A 98 -7.77 -4.79 -17.20
N VAL A 99 -6.44 -4.94 -17.13
CA VAL A 99 -5.65 -5.50 -18.24
C VAL A 99 -6.10 -6.92 -18.58
N MET A 100 -6.35 -7.78 -17.58
CA MET A 100 -6.86 -9.15 -17.80
C MET A 100 -8.23 -9.18 -18.48
N LEU A 101 -9.05 -8.15 -18.29
CA LEU A 101 -10.35 -7.97 -18.93
C LEU A 101 -10.28 -7.20 -20.26
N ASN A 102 -9.06 -6.91 -20.74
CA ASN A 102 -8.81 -6.14 -21.96
C ASN A 102 -9.40 -4.71 -21.91
N LEU A 103 -9.42 -4.12 -20.72
CA LEU A 103 -9.85 -2.76 -20.44
C LEU A 103 -8.63 -1.85 -20.18
N PRO A 104 -8.74 -0.54 -20.45
CA PRO A 104 -7.67 0.40 -20.10
C PRO A 104 -7.47 0.45 -18.58
N PRO A 105 -6.24 0.26 -18.05
CA PRO A 105 -6.01 0.19 -16.60
C PRO A 105 -6.03 1.54 -15.90
N TRP A 106 -5.74 2.63 -16.63
CA TRP A 106 -5.54 3.96 -16.06
C TRP A 106 -6.75 4.53 -15.29
N PRO A 107 -8.01 4.41 -15.77
CA PRO A 107 -9.16 4.89 -15.02
C PRO A 107 -9.30 4.21 -13.64
N PHE A 108 -9.04 2.90 -13.56
CA PHE A 108 -9.14 2.13 -12.33
C PHE A 108 -8.03 2.49 -11.33
N ILE A 109 -6.81 2.68 -11.83
CA ILE A 109 -5.66 3.14 -11.02
C ILE A 109 -5.94 4.54 -10.45
N ILE A 110 -6.35 5.48 -11.31
CA ILE A 110 -6.64 6.87 -10.90
C ILE A 110 -7.79 6.91 -9.90
N LEU A 111 -8.90 6.21 -10.19
CA LEU A 111 -10.04 6.14 -9.28
C LEU A 111 -9.63 5.61 -7.91
N THR A 112 -8.79 4.57 -7.87
CA THR A 112 -8.31 4.01 -6.60
C THR A 112 -7.50 5.05 -5.80
N PHE A 113 -6.58 5.77 -6.44
CA PHE A 113 -5.82 6.82 -5.76
C PHE A 113 -6.69 7.99 -5.31
N LEU A 114 -7.72 8.37 -6.07
CA LEU A 114 -8.68 9.41 -5.66
C LEU A 114 -9.47 8.97 -4.42
N LEU A 115 -9.98 7.74 -4.39
CA LEU A 115 -10.71 7.20 -3.23
C LEU A 115 -9.82 7.12 -2.00
N VAL A 116 -8.58 6.62 -2.15
CA VAL A 116 -7.59 6.56 -1.06
C VAL A 116 -7.22 7.97 -0.59
N GLY A 117 -7.04 8.91 -1.52
CA GLY A 117 -6.78 10.32 -1.21
C GLY A 117 -7.91 10.96 -0.42
N LEU A 118 -9.18 10.67 -0.75
CA LEU A 118 -10.34 11.14 0.00
C LEU A 118 -10.38 10.55 1.42
N VAL A 119 -10.07 9.26 1.57
CA VAL A 119 -9.96 8.60 2.88
C VAL A 119 -8.80 9.18 3.69
N ALA A 120 -7.64 9.42 3.07
CA ALA A 120 -6.48 10.03 3.70
C ALA A 120 -6.75 11.47 4.14
N PHE A 121 -7.42 12.24 3.30
CA PHE A 121 -7.87 13.60 3.61
C PHE A 121 -8.80 13.58 4.82
N ARG A 122 -9.87 12.76 4.80
CA ARG A 122 -10.77 12.57 5.95
C ARG A 122 -10.00 12.13 7.21
N ALA A 123 -9.06 11.21 7.10
CA ALA A 123 -8.27 10.73 8.24
C ALA A 123 -7.38 11.82 8.86
N ASN A 124 -6.87 12.76 8.05
CA ASN A 124 -6.11 13.92 8.52
C ASN A 124 -6.95 14.91 9.34
N PHE A 125 -8.26 15.02 9.10
CA PHE A 125 -9.14 15.85 9.91
C PHE A 125 -9.61 15.17 11.20
N VAL A 126 -9.63 13.84 11.24
CA VAL A 126 -10.14 13.06 12.39
C VAL A 126 -9.03 12.70 13.39
N LEU A 127 -7.78 12.54 12.94
CA LEU A 127 -6.67 12.23 13.84
C LEU A 127 -6.13 13.51 14.50
N PRO A 128 -6.15 13.62 15.84
CA PRO A 128 -5.59 14.79 16.52
C PRO A 128 -4.11 14.95 16.13
N LYS A 129 -3.70 16.19 15.82
CA LYS A 129 -2.28 16.55 15.64
C LYS A 129 -1.47 16.01 16.83
N PRO A 130 -0.31 15.38 16.61
CA PRO A 130 0.52 14.90 17.70
C PRO A 130 0.86 16.07 18.63
N ARG A 131 0.54 15.91 19.93
CA ARG A 131 1.02 16.83 20.97
C ARG A 131 2.55 16.78 20.95
N GLY A 132 3.20 17.82 20.41
CA GLY A 132 4.66 17.89 20.33
C GLY A 132 5.25 18.58 19.10
N GLN A 133 4.45 19.06 18.14
CA GLN A 133 4.93 20.02 17.14
C GLN A 133 4.50 21.43 17.56
N ARG A 134 5.31 22.05 18.42
CA ARG A 134 5.51 23.50 18.49
C ARG A 134 6.96 23.76 18.09
#